data_AF-X1A8V0-F1
#
_entry.id   AF-X1A8V0-F1
#
_cell.length_a   1.000
_cell.length_b   1.000
_cell.length_c   1.000
_cell.angle_alpha   90.00
_cell.angle_beta   90.00
_cell.angle_gamma   90.00
#
_symmetry.space_group_name_H-M   'P 1'
#
loop_
_entity.id
_entity.type
_entity.pdbx_description
1 polymer ?
#
loop_
_entity_poly.entity_id
_entity_poly.type
_entity_poly.pdbx_seq_one_letter_code
_entity_poly.pdbx_strand_id
1 'polypeptide(L)'
;MGSQNKIRGILMINKRFFLIISIILFSFIPSIQPVKAVDEWEQVERVQDYILNHLKGTNTYSWESAPTWILNSSGEYTPYIYYRDEVKKCYTVQSGLIGFELYDAGIATFYDPDLLEERVKSERWELWHLDKTEWKQATLSSSISFTVHQYTDSIIIEAIRFSYKPDGAFLIKYIFVQGQPMKHEITWQSLSTETEIVEVRQVWDLKLSTDKVSLDNTNILTTSTKTNSTTYQYRFSI
;
A
#
# COMPACT_ATOMS: atom_id res chain seq x y z
N MET A 1 47.01 19.18 71.79
CA MET A 1 47.44 18.64 73.09
C MET A 1 47.95 17.22 72.82
N GLY A 2 49.28 17.00 72.89
CA GLY A 2 50.00 15.75 72.56
C GLY A 2 50.04 15.40 71.06
N SER A 3 51.07 14.85 70.42
CA SER A 3 52.32 14.15 70.81
C SER A 3 53.16 14.02 69.51
N GLN A 4 54.43 14.47 69.44
CA GLN A 4 55.69 13.66 69.39
C GLN A 4 55.68 12.54 68.30
N ASN A 5 56.71 12.18 67.54
CA ASN A 5 58.15 12.47 67.38
C ASN A 5 58.56 11.68 66.10
N LYS A 6 59.35 12.25 65.18
CA LYS A 6 60.81 12.08 65.03
C LYS A 6 61.28 10.65 64.65
N ILE A 7 62.03 10.55 63.54
CA ILE A 7 63.27 9.75 63.25
C ILE A 7 63.40 9.71 61.71
N ARG A 8 64.27 10.52 61.06
CA ARG A 8 65.71 10.33 60.75
C ARG A 8 66.07 9.00 60.06
N GLY A 9 66.71 9.08 58.88
CA GLY A 9 67.80 8.15 58.56
C GLY A 9 67.89 7.61 57.12
N ILE A 10 68.64 8.32 56.28
CA ILE A 10 69.78 7.82 55.47
C ILE A 10 69.51 6.75 54.38
N LEU A 11 69.43 7.27 53.16
CA LEU A 11 70.16 6.92 51.92
C LEU A 11 70.96 5.61 51.86
N MET A 12 70.58 4.71 50.93
CA MET A 12 71.52 3.83 50.22
C MET A 12 71.07 3.64 48.77
N ILE A 13 71.87 4.18 47.84
CA ILE A 13 71.69 4.13 46.39
C ILE A 13 71.99 2.72 45.91
N ASN A 14 71.00 2.07 45.27
CA ASN A 14 71.08 0.67 44.88
C ASN A 14 71.15 0.50 43.35
N LYS A 15 72.14 -0.29 42.92
CA LYS A 15 72.50 -0.64 41.56
C LYS A 15 71.42 -1.49 40.89
N ARG A 16 70.51 -0.90 40.10
CA ARG A 16 69.66 -1.63 39.12
C ARG A 16 69.24 -0.70 37.98
N PHE A 17 70.17 -0.34 37.11
CA PHE A 17 69.90 0.48 35.92
C PHE A 17 70.38 -0.24 34.65
N PHE A 18 69.92 -1.47 34.44
CA PHE A 18 70.24 -2.25 33.24
C PHE A 18 69.19 -3.35 33.00
N LEU A 19 67.90 -2.99 32.87
CA LEU A 19 66.87 -3.90 32.32
C LEU A 19 65.53 -3.21 31.93
N ILE A 20 65.54 -2.06 31.25
CA ILE A 20 64.29 -1.50 30.66
C ILE A 20 64.60 -0.83 29.30
N ILE A 21 65.27 -1.54 28.40
CA ILE A 21 65.46 -1.10 26.99
C ILE A 21 65.23 -2.33 26.07
N SER A 22 64.10 -3.02 26.23
CA SER A 22 63.69 -4.08 25.29
C SER A 22 62.17 -4.30 25.21
N ILE A 23 61.35 -3.37 25.71
CA ILE A 23 59.88 -3.43 25.62
C ILE A 23 59.30 -2.05 25.30
N ILE A 24 59.84 -1.34 24.29
CA ILE A 24 59.19 -0.14 23.71
C ILE A 24 59.48 -0.08 22.20
N LEU A 25 59.29 -1.19 21.49
CA LEU A 25 59.47 -1.24 20.03
C LEU A 25 58.36 -1.98 19.29
N PHE A 26 57.23 -2.28 19.95
CA PHE A 26 56.10 -3.01 19.35
C PHE A 26 54.71 -2.40 19.59
N SER A 27 54.64 -1.10 19.92
CA SER A 27 53.37 -0.44 20.27
C SER A 27 53.02 0.76 19.39
N PHE A 28 53.48 0.78 18.14
CA PHE A 28 53.00 1.74 17.13
C PHE A 28 52.71 1.02 15.81
N ILE A 29 51.88 -0.03 15.86
CA ILE A 29 51.09 -0.36 14.68
C ILE A 29 49.90 0.60 14.74
N PRO A 30 49.77 1.58 13.83
CA PRO A 30 48.56 2.39 13.78
C PRO A 30 47.38 1.42 13.64
N SER A 31 46.40 1.56 14.54
CA SER A 31 45.11 0.90 14.39
C SER A 31 44.56 1.33 13.03
N ILE A 32 44.65 0.45 12.04
CA ILE A 32 43.90 0.59 10.80
C ILE A 32 42.45 0.36 11.23
N GLN A 33 41.74 1.45 11.52
CA GLN A 33 40.29 1.42 11.61
C GLN A 33 39.82 0.87 10.27
N PRO A 34 39.09 -0.27 10.21
CA PRO A 34 38.44 -0.65 8.97
C PRO A 34 37.50 0.50 8.63
N VAL A 35 37.81 1.24 7.56
CA VAL A 35 36.83 2.11 6.93
C VAL A 35 35.70 1.18 6.54
N LYS A 36 34.60 1.20 7.29
CA LYS A 36 33.34 0.65 6.80
C LYS A 36 33.05 1.46 5.54
N ALA A 37 33.26 0.86 4.38
CA ALA A 37 32.58 1.30 3.17
C ALA A 37 31.09 1.15 3.49
N VAL A 38 30.47 2.25 3.88
CA VAL A 38 29.02 2.36 3.83
C VAL A 38 28.75 2.54 2.35
N ASP A 39 28.20 1.51 1.73
CA ASP A 39 27.74 1.57 0.35
C ASP A 39 26.60 2.59 0.29
N GLU A 40 26.96 3.84 0.04
CA GLU A 40 26.02 4.95 -0.07
C GLU A 40 25.52 5.00 -1.51
N TRP A 41 24.30 4.51 -1.71
CA TRP A 41 23.61 4.59 -2.98
C TRP A 41 22.97 5.97 -3.15
N GLU A 42 23.13 6.57 -4.32
CA GLU A 42 22.45 7.80 -4.73
C GLU A 42 21.51 7.52 -5.90
N GLN A 43 20.33 8.12 -5.89
CA GLN A 43 19.40 8.02 -7.01
C GLN A 43 19.90 8.88 -8.16
N VAL A 44 20.11 8.29 -9.33
CA VAL A 44 20.55 8.99 -10.56
C VAL A 44 19.38 9.39 -11.42
N GLU A 45 18.46 8.45 -11.64
CA GLU A 45 17.34 8.62 -12.54
C GLU A 45 16.13 7.87 -11.99
N ARG A 46 14.94 8.42 -12.23
CA ARG A 46 13.69 7.72 -11.97
C ARG A 46 12.73 7.89 -13.13
N VAL A 47 12.28 6.75 -13.65
CA VAL A 47 11.29 6.63 -14.73
C VAL A 47 10.07 5.87 -14.18
N GLN A 48 8.97 5.83 -14.94
CA GLN A 48 7.69 5.25 -14.54
C GLN A 48 7.79 3.80 -14.02
N ASP A 49 8.74 3.01 -14.54
CA ASP A 49 8.83 1.58 -14.26
C ASP A 49 10.07 1.19 -13.44
N TYR A 50 11.03 2.11 -13.26
CA TYR A 50 12.27 1.81 -12.54
C TYR A 50 12.90 3.04 -11.86
N ILE A 51 13.67 2.77 -10.81
CA ILE A 51 14.64 3.70 -10.24
C ILE A 51 16.04 3.17 -10.55
N LEU A 52 16.89 4.06 -11.05
CA LEU A 52 18.30 3.82 -11.27
C LEU A 52 19.10 4.43 -10.11
N ASN A 53 19.77 3.57 -9.36
CA ASN A 53 20.64 3.95 -8.27
C ASN A 53 22.10 3.74 -8.65
N HIS A 54 22.98 4.63 -8.21
CA HIS A 54 24.41 4.58 -8.41
C HIS A 54 25.13 4.47 -7.07
N LEU A 55 26.08 3.56 -6.98
CA LEU A 55 26.90 3.41 -5.79
C LEU A 55 28.02 4.45 -5.82
N LYS A 56 27.98 5.42 -4.90
CA LYS A 56 28.92 6.55 -4.87
C LYS A 56 30.38 6.08 -4.92
N GLY A 57 31.16 6.70 -5.79
CA GLY A 57 32.59 6.41 -5.96
C GLY A 57 32.92 5.14 -6.75
N THR A 58 31.91 4.53 -7.40
CA THR A 58 32.09 3.37 -8.29
C THR A 58 31.52 3.66 -9.68
N ASN A 59 31.51 2.67 -10.58
CA ASN A 59 30.72 2.68 -11.82
C ASN A 59 29.59 1.62 -11.74
N THR A 60 29.15 1.32 -10.51
CA THR A 60 28.15 0.28 -10.25
C THR A 60 26.77 0.92 -10.19
N TYR A 61 25.86 0.38 -10.99
CA TYR A 61 24.46 0.78 -11.05
C TYR A 61 23.58 -0.37 -10.57
N SER A 62 22.51 -0.03 -9.85
CA SER A 62 21.43 -0.96 -9.55
C SER A 62 20.12 -0.39 -10.08
N TRP A 63 19.26 -1.29 -10.53
CA TRP A 63 17.92 -0.97 -10.99
C TRP A 63 16.97 -1.65 -10.03
N GLU A 64 16.06 -0.88 -9.46
CA GLU A 64 14.91 -1.43 -8.76
C GLU A 64 13.68 -1.18 -9.64
N SER A 65 12.86 -2.21 -9.83
CA SER A 65 11.54 -1.98 -10.39
C SER A 65 10.85 -0.96 -9.48
N ALA A 66 10.40 0.14 -10.07
CA ALA A 66 9.63 1.16 -9.38
C ALA A 66 8.17 1.07 -9.85
N PRO A 67 7.55 -0.12 -9.84
CA PRO A 67 6.27 -0.26 -10.49
C PRO A 67 5.31 0.62 -9.69
N THR A 68 4.53 1.43 -10.39
CA THR A 68 3.24 2.00 -9.96
C THR A 68 3.20 3.31 -9.17
N TRP A 69 4.29 4.10 -9.10
CA TRP A 69 4.18 5.46 -8.54
C TRP A 69 3.77 6.46 -9.63
N ILE A 70 2.97 7.45 -9.25
CA ILE A 70 2.43 8.46 -10.15
C ILE A 70 3.09 9.79 -9.87
N LEU A 71 3.35 10.57 -10.91
CA LEU A 71 3.80 11.95 -10.79
C LEU A 71 2.63 12.85 -10.40
N ASN A 72 2.69 13.45 -9.21
CA ASN A 72 1.68 14.41 -8.77
C ASN A 72 1.84 15.77 -9.47
N SER A 73 0.87 16.67 -9.29
CA SER A 73 0.90 18.02 -9.87
C SER A 73 2.07 18.89 -9.42
N SER A 74 2.73 18.53 -8.32
CA SER A 74 3.92 19.20 -7.79
C SER A 74 5.21 18.67 -8.40
N GLY A 75 5.15 17.66 -9.28
CA GLY A 75 6.32 17.02 -9.89
C GLY A 75 6.99 15.98 -8.99
N GLU A 76 6.32 15.52 -7.94
CA GLU A 76 6.84 14.48 -7.04
C GLU A 76 6.16 13.15 -7.33
N TYR A 77 6.95 12.06 -7.31
CA TYR A 77 6.40 10.72 -7.45
C TYR A 77 5.81 10.25 -6.11
N THR A 78 4.57 9.78 -6.15
CA THR A 78 3.82 9.28 -5.00
C THR A 78 3.21 7.89 -5.29
N PRO A 79 3.08 7.00 -4.29
CA PRO A 79 2.40 5.71 -4.46
C PRO A 79 0.94 5.83 -4.95
N TYR A 80 0.26 6.89 -4.54
CA TYR A 80 -1.10 7.21 -5.00
C TYR A 80 -1.37 8.71 -4.91
N ILE A 81 -2.37 9.16 -5.65
CA ILE A 81 -2.99 10.49 -5.52
C ILE A 81 -4.43 10.26 -5.06
N TYR A 82 -4.83 10.95 -4.01
CA TYR A 82 -6.20 10.88 -3.48
C TYR A 82 -6.77 12.28 -3.30
N TYR A 83 -8.03 12.45 -3.68
CA TYR A 83 -8.81 13.63 -3.34
C TYR A 83 -10.31 13.33 -3.34
N ARG A 84 -11.06 14.20 -2.69
CA ARG A 84 -12.52 14.21 -2.71
C ARG A 84 -13.00 15.19 -3.78
N ASP A 85 -13.76 14.71 -4.76
CA ASP A 85 -14.42 15.56 -5.75
C ASP A 85 -15.83 15.93 -5.28
N GLU A 86 -15.98 17.17 -4.82
CA GLU A 86 -17.26 17.68 -4.31
C GLU A 86 -18.28 18.01 -5.41
N VAL A 87 -17.85 18.13 -6.67
CA VAL A 87 -18.76 18.39 -7.80
C VAL A 87 -19.36 17.07 -8.28
N LYS A 88 -18.52 16.04 -8.46
CA LYS A 88 -18.97 14.69 -8.83
C LYS A 88 -19.56 13.89 -7.67
N LYS A 89 -19.34 14.33 -6.42
CA LYS A 89 -19.72 13.61 -5.20
C LYS A 89 -19.08 12.22 -5.15
N CYS A 90 -17.76 12.17 -5.33
CA CYS A 90 -17.00 10.92 -5.32
C CYS A 90 -15.62 11.07 -4.66
N TYR A 91 -15.11 9.95 -4.16
CA TYR A 91 -13.72 9.78 -3.74
C TYR A 91 -12.90 9.31 -4.93
N THR A 92 -11.85 10.04 -5.29
CA THR A 92 -10.97 9.69 -6.41
C THR A 92 -9.63 9.18 -5.90
N VAL A 93 -9.20 8.03 -6.42
CA VAL A 93 -7.87 7.47 -6.18
C VAL A 93 -7.21 7.19 -7.51
N GLN A 94 -5.99 7.66 -7.65
CA GLN A 94 -5.10 7.32 -8.75
C GLN A 94 -3.94 6.53 -8.14
N SER A 95 -3.74 5.29 -8.60
CA SER A 95 -2.52 4.50 -8.32
C SER A 95 -1.88 4.14 -9.66
N GLY A 96 -0.59 3.79 -9.69
CA GLY A 96 0.05 3.47 -10.97
C GLY A 96 -0.42 2.17 -11.63
N LEU A 97 -1.45 1.50 -11.09
CA LEU A 97 -2.14 0.37 -11.71
C LEU A 97 -3.58 0.66 -12.12
N ILE A 98 -4.25 1.59 -11.45
CA ILE A 98 -5.68 1.82 -11.64
C ILE A 98 -6.08 3.22 -11.18
N GLY A 99 -6.92 3.86 -11.99
CA GLY A 99 -7.70 5.02 -11.61
C GLY A 99 -9.07 4.59 -11.10
N PHE A 100 -9.59 5.26 -10.07
CA PHE A 100 -10.79 4.86 -9.34
C PHE A 100 -11.60 6.06 -8.89
N GLU A 101 -12.92 5.97 -9.03
CA GLU A 101 -13.88 6.90 -8.45
C GLU A 101 -14.94 6.12 -7.68
N LEU A 102 -15.18 6.44 -6.40
CA LEU A 102 -16.28 5.91 -5.59
C LEU A 102 -17.30 6.99 -5.29
N TYR A 103 -18.45 6.91 -5.95
CA TYR A 103 -19.53 7.87 -5.80
C TYR A 103 -20.29 7.66 -4.49
N ASP A 104 -20.88 8.74 -3.95
CA ASP A 104 -21.69 8.71 -2.73
C ASP A 104 -22.90 7.76 -2.83
N ALA A 105 -23.33 7.45 -4.06
CA ALA A 105 -24.36 6.46 -4.33
C ALA A 105 -23.91 5.00 -4.06
N GLY A 106 -22.61 4.77 -3.83
CA GLY A 106 -22.01 3.44 -3.64
C GLY A 106 -21.70 2.73 -4.94
N ILE A 107 -21.43 3.51 -5.98
CA ILE A 107 -21.05 3.02 -7.30
C ILE A 107 -19.57 3.34 -7.49
N ALA A 108 -18.78 2.34 -7.87
CA ALA A 108 -17.38 2.52 -8.21
C ALA A 108 -17.18 2.51 -9.74
N THR A 109 -16.36 3.41 -10.25
CA THR A 109 -15.91 3.44 -11.65
C THR A 109 -14.41 3.27 -11.68
N PHE A 110 -13.92 2.49 -12.63
CA PHE A 110 -12.50 2.17 -12.76
C PHE A 110 -11.99 2.61 -14.13
N TYR A 111 -10.78 3.17 -14.12
CA TYR A 111 -10.10 3.74 -15.27
C TYR A 111 -8.70 3.14 -15.40
N ASP A 112 -8.02 3.46 -16.49
CA ASP A 112 -6.57 3.39 -16.56
C ASP A 112 -5.91 4.28 -15.47
N PRO A 113 -4.60 4.07 -15.19
CA PRO A 113 -3.89 4.82 -14.17
C PRO A 113 -3.93 6.34 -14.32
N ASP A 114 -4.18 6.87 -15.52
CA ASP A 114 -4.22 8.30 -15.79
C ASP A 114 -5.64 8.91 -15.73
N LEU A 115 -6.66 8.12 -15.35
CA LEU A 115 -8.07 8.54 -15.30
C LEU A 115 -8.61 9.03 -16.66
N LEU A 116 -8.08 8.52 -17.78
CA LEU A 116 -8.44 8.91 -19.14
C LEU A 116 -9.40 7.91 -19.80
N GLU A 117 -9.14 6.62 -19.63
CA GLU A 117 -9.88 5.53 -20.26
C GLU A 117 -10.63 4.71 -19.21
N GLU A 118 -11.95 4.93 -19.12
CA GLU A 118 -12.85 4.09 -18.32
C GLU A 118 -12.79 2.62 -18.77
N ARG A 119 -12.52 1.71 -17.83
CA ARG A 119 -12.45 0.26 -18.01
C ARG A 119 -13.70 -0.44 -17.48
N VAL A 120 -14.19 0.00 -16.32
CA VAL A 120 -15.42 -0.49 -15.70
C VAL A 120 -16.27 0.72 -15.38
N LYS A 121 -17.39 0.83 -16.08
CA LYS A 121 -18.30 1.98 -15.98
C LYS A 121 -19.00 2.04 -14.63
N SER A 122 -19.45 0.90 -14.14
CA SER A 122 -20.00 0.82 -12.79
C SER A 122 -19.73 -0.54 -12.16
N GLU A 123 -19.31 -0.50 -10.91
CA GLU A 123 -19.37 -1.61 -9.97
C GLU A 123 -20.32 -1.24 -8.85
N ARG A 124 -21.16 -2.20 -8.49
CA ARG A 124 -21.97 -2.15 -7.28
C ARG A 124 -21.90 -3.48 -6.56
N TRP A 125 -22.02 -3.40 -5.25
CA TRP A 125 -22.13 -4.56 -4.39
C TRP A 125 -23.56 -4.67 -3.88
N GLU A 126 -24.16 -5.84 -4.09
CA GLU A 126 -25.53 -6.13 -3.68
C GLU A 126 -25.52 -7.16 -2.56
N LEU A 127 -26.27 -6.88 -1.50
CA LEU A 127 -26.57 -7.86 -0.46
C LEU A 127 -27.93 -8.50 -0.76
N TRP A 128 -28.00 -9.81 -0.66
CA TRP A 128 -29.21 -10.60 -0.86
C TRP A 128 -29.40 -11.51 0.34
N HIS A 129 -30.66 -11.82 0.65
CA HIS A 129 -31.02 -12.71 1.75
C HIS A 129 -32.07 -13.72 1.30
N LEU A 130 -32.04 -14.91 1.91
CA LEU A 130 -33.02 -15.94 1.65
C LEU A 130 -34.29 -15.68 2.49
N ASP A 131 -35.40 -15.36 1.83
CA ASP A 131 -36.71 -15.21 2.45
C ASP A 131 -37.55 -16.45 2.12
N LYS A 132 -37.65 -17.37 3.10
CA LYS A 132 -38.25 -18.71 2.98
C LYS A 132 -37.54 -19.56 1.92
N THR A 133 -37.92 -19.40 0.65
CA THR A 133 -37.40 -20.17 -0.49
C THR A 133 -36.90 -19.30 -1.63
N GLU A 134 -36.97 -17.96 -1.49
CA GLU A 134 -36.64 -17.02 -2.55
C GLU A 134 -35.55 -16.06 -2.10
N TRP A 135 -34.58 -15.82 -2.97
CA TRP A 135 -33.58 -14.78 -2.76
C TRP A 135 -34.19 -13.41 -3.02
N LYS A 136 -34.06 -12.51 -2.04
CA LYS A 136 -34.51 -11.12 -2.14
C LYS A 136 -33.34 -10.19 -1.88
N GLN A 137 -33.31 -9.08 -2.63
CA GLN A 137 -32.30 -8.04 -2.40
C GLN A 137 -32.57 -7.37 -1.05
N ALA A 138 -31.51 -7.17 -0.28
CA ALA A 138 -31.56 -6.51 1.01
C ALA A 138 -32.05 -5.07 0.87
N THR A 139 -32.76 -4.60 1.89
CA THR A 139 -33.23 -3.21 1.96
C THR A 139 -32.15 -2.33 2.58
N LEU A 140 -31.12 -2.02 1.80
CA LEU A 140 -30.01 -1.15 2.20
C LEU A 140 -30.46 0.31 2.33
N SER A 141 -29.88 1.03 3.28
CA SER A 141 -30.06 2.47 3.47
C SER A 141 -29.58 3.24 2.24
N SER A 142 -30.31 4.30 1.89
CA SER A 142 -29.92 5.19 0.80
C SER A 142 -28.60 5.90 1.12
N SER A 143 -28.42 6.33 2.36
CA SER A 143 -27.18 6.92 2.88
C SER A 143 -26.08 5.87 3.01
N ILE A 144 -24.86 6.27 2.62
CA ILE A 144 -23.61 5.54 2.86
C ILE A 144 -22.75 6.37 3.79
N SER A 145 -22.20 5.72 4.81
CA SER A 145 -21.16 6.31 5.65
C SER A 145 -19.80 5.91 5.09
N PHE A 146 -18.94 6.90 4.86
CA PHE A 146 -17.59 6.66 4.36
C PHE A 146 -16.53 7.02 5.39
N THR A 147 -15.50 6.17 5.49
CA THR A 147 -14.28 6.44 6.27
C THR A 147 -13.08 6.25 5.36
N VAL A 148 -12.12 7.19 5.40
CA VAL A 148 -10.91 7.11 4.58
C VAL A 148 -9.69 7.04 5.48
N HIS A 149 -8.85 6.03 5.26
CA HIS A 149 -7.58 5.85 5.93
C HIS A 149 -6.44 6.03 4.93
N GLN A 150 -5.60 7.04 5.15
CA GLN A 150 -4.44 7.34 4.31
C GLN A 150 -3.16 6.99 5.06
N TYR A 151 -2.30 6.23 4.40
CA TYR A 151 -0.97 5.85 4.85
C TYR A 151 0.05 6.26 3.80
N THR A 152 1.34 6.15 4.11
CA THR A 152 2.41 6.51 3.17
C THR A 152 2.37 5.66 1.89
N ASP A 153 2.06 4.37 2.02
CA ASP A 153 2.13 3.37 0.94
C ASP A 153 0.77 2.81 0.54
N SER A 154 -0.31 3.27 1.17
CA SER A 154 -1.64 2.70 0.97
C SER A 154 -2.76 3.69 1.29
N ILE A 155 -3.92 3.45 0.68
CA ILE A 155 -5.17 4.12 1.01
C ILE A 155 -6.31 3.11 1.06
N ILE A 156 -7.17 3.26 2.06
CA ILE A 156 -8.35 2.43 2.27
C ILE A 156 -9.57 3.34 2.34
N ILE A 157 -10.57 3.06 1.50
CA ILE A 157 -11.87 3.73 1.55
C ILE A 157 -12.90 2.70 1.99
N GLU A 158 -13.50 2.93 3.17
CA GLU A 158 -14.56 2.11 3.74
C GLU A 158 -15.92 2.73 3.39
N ALA A 159 -16.84 1.91 2.89
CA ALA A 159 -18.22 2.28 2.59
C ALA A 159 -19.16 1.37 3.39
N ILE A 160 -19.96 1.95 4.28
CA ILE A 160 -20.90 1.23 5.15
C ILE A 160 -22.32 1.62 4.81
N ARG A 161 -23.17 0.61 4.58
CA ARG A 161 -24.62 0.73 4.48
C ARG A 161 -25.30 -0.14 5.52
N PHE A 162 -26.31 0.39 6.19
CA PHE A 162 -27.15 -0.42 7.06
C PHE A 162 -28.28 -1.05 6.23
N SER A 163 -28.75 -2.22 6.64
CA SER A 163 -29.91 -2.87 6.05
C SER A 163 -30.96 -3.08 7.14
N TYR A 164 -32.24 -2.90 6.78
CA TYR A 164 -33.37 -3.15 7.69
C TYR A 164 -33.95 -4.56 7.55
N LYS A 165 -33.66 -5.22 6.42
CA LYS A 165 -34.03 -6.60 6.15
C LYS A 165 -33.07 -7.17 5.10
N PRO A 166 -32.12 -8.05 5.47
CA PRO A 166 -31.79 -8.50 6.83
C PRO A 166 -31.29 -7.34 7.71
N ASP A 167 -31.45 -7.40 9.03
CA ASP A 167 -31.01 -6.31 9.93
C ASP A 167 -29.50 -6.40 10.19
N GLY A 168 -28.75 -5.38 9.77
CA GLY A 168 -27.30 -5.40 9.91
C GLY A 168 -26.54 -4.32 9.16
N ALA A 169 -25.21 -4.47 9.12
CA ALA A 169 -24.29 -3.56 8.46
C ALA A 169 -23.54 -4.28 7.32
N PHE A 170 -23.59 -3.68 6.13
CA PHE A 170 -22.86 -4.09 4.95
C PHE A 170 -21.69 -3.15 4.70
N LEU A 171 -20.47 -3.66 4.84
CA LEU A 171 -19.21 -2.92 4.74
C LEU A 171 -18.42 -3.40 3.53
N ILE A 172 -17.92 -2.44 2.76
CA ILE A 172 -17.03 -2.65 1.61
C ILE A 172 -15.78 -1.81 1.86
N LYS A 173 -14.60 -2.41 1.80
CA LYS A 173 -13.32 -1.68 1.81
C LYS A 173 -12.68 -1.76 0.44
N TYR A 174 -12.31 -0.61 -0.10
CA TYR A 174 -11.49 -0.48 -1.30
C TYR A 174 -10.05 -0.21 -0.87
N ILE A 175 -9.16 -1.17 -1.08
CA ILE A 175 -7.81 -1.18 -0.53
C ILE A 175 -6.80 -1.04 -1.67
N PHE A 176 -6.07 0.07 -1.66
CA PHE A 176 -4.99 0.35 -2.61
C PHE A 176 -3.67 0.29 -1.85
N VAL A 177 -2.78 -0.60 -2.27
CA VAL A 177 -1.44 -0.74 -1.70
C VAL A 177 -0.43 -0.54 -2.82
N GLN A 178 0.64 0.20 -2.55
CA GLN A 178 1.73 0.46 -3.49
C GLN A 178 2.18 -0.83 -4.19
N GLY A 179 2.27 -0.80 -5.52
CA GLY A 179 2.77 -1.92 -6.31
C GLY A 179 1.82 -3.13 -6.36
N GLN A 180 0.63 -3.05 -5.78
CA GLN A 180 -0.32 -4.16 -5.70
C GLN A 180 -1.63 -3.82 -6.40
N PRO A 181 -2.26 -4.79 -7.10
CA PRO A 181 -3.62 -4.62 -7.56
C PRO A 181 -4.56 -4.25 -6.41
N MET A 182 -5.50 -3.35 -6.67
CA MET A 182 -6.54 -2.97 -5.71
C MET A 182 -7.34 -4.19 -5.29
N LYS A 183 -7.70 -4.24 -4.00
CA LYS A 183 -8.46 -5.34 -3.39
C LYS A 183 -9.73 -4.83 -2.74
N HIS A 184 -10.73 -5.71 -2.70
CA HIS A 184 -11.95 -5.51 -1.94
C HIS A 184 -11.93 -6.39 -0.67
N GLU A 185 -12.30 -5.82 0.47
CA GLU A 185 -12.75 -6.61 1.63
C GLU A 185 -14.23 -6.35 1.87
N ILE A 186 -15.04 -7.40 1.87
CA ILE A 186 -16.48 -7.31 2.00
C ILE A 186 -16.92 -8.00 3.28
N THR A 187 -17.68 -7.31 4.11
CA THR A 187 -18.16 -7.83 5.40
C THR A 187 -19.65 -7.57 5.55
N TRP A 188 -20.39 -8.62 5.92
CA TRP A 188 -21.74 -8.50 6.45
C TRP A 188 -21.69 -8.77 7.95
N GLN A 189 -22.25 -7.86 8.74
CA GLN A 189 -22.43 -8.03 10.17
C GLN A 189 -23.93 -8.00 10.49
N SER A 190 -24.48 -9.15 10.87
CA SER A 190 -25.85 -9.22 11.37
C SER A 190 -25.97 -8.43 12.68
N LEU A 191 -27.02 -7.63 12.81
CA LEU A 191 -27.47 -7.03 14.07
C LEU A 191 -28.70 -7.75 14.63
N SER A 192 -29.28 -8.67 13.85
CA SER A 192 -30.33 -9.58 14.30
C SER A 192 -29.77 -10.72 15.16
N THR A 193 -30.55 -11.17 16.13
CA THR A 193 -30.29 -12.40 16.89
C THR A 193 -30.74 -13.67 16.14
N GLU A 194 -31.52 -13.52 15.07
CA GLU A 194 -31.94 -14.64 14.22
C GLU A 194 -30.83 -15.01 13.22
N THR A 195 -30.74 -16.30 12.88
CA THR A 195 -29.82 -16.76 11.84
C THR A 195 -30.40 -16.46 10.47
N GLU A 196 -29.76 -15.56 9.73
CA GLU A 196 -30.12 -15.20 8.37
C GLU A 196 -29.10 -15.77 7.38
N ILE A 197 -29.59 -16.34 6.28
CA ILE A 197 -28.74 -16.77 5.17
C ILE A 197 -28.64 -15.61 4.19
N VAL A 198 -27.43 -15.09 4.02
CA VAL A 198 -27.12 -13.99 3.13
C VAL A 198 -26.15 -14.41 2.04
N GLU A 199 -26.21 -13.71 0.92
CA GLU A 199 -25.18 -13.77 -0.12
C GLU A 199 -24.83 -12.35 -0.57
N VAL A 200 -23.60 -12.18 -1.02
CA VAL A 200 -23.11 -10.92 -1.55
C VAL A 200 -22.80 -11.13 -3.03
N ARG A 201 -23.33 -10.24 -3.86
CA ARG A 201 -23.11 -10.25 -5.30
C ARG A 201 -22.34 -9.01 -5.71
N GLN A 202 -21.28 -9.22 -6.48
CA GLN A 202 -20.62 -8.15 -7.20
C GLN A 202 -21.27 -8.01 -8.57
N VAL A 203 -21.62 -6.78 -8.95
CA VAL A 203 -22.23 -6.50 -10.24
C VAL A 203 -21.41 -5.44 -10.97
N TRP A 204 -20.91 -5.81 -12.14
CA TRP A 204 -20.16 -4.94 -13.04
C TRP A 204 -20.97 -4.60 -14.31
N ASP A 205 -20.99 -3.33 -14.65
CA ASP A 205 -21.24 -2.81 -16.00
C ASP A 205 -19.88 -2.46 -16.61
N LEU A 206 -19.39 -3.31 -17.49
CA LEU A 206 -18.14 -3.05 -18.21
C LEU A 206 -18.39 -2.00 -19.28
N LYS A 207 -17.44 -1.10 -19.50
CA LYS A 207 -17.48 -0.28 -20.71
C LYS A 207 -17.28 -1.24 -21.89
N LEU A 208 -18.25 -1.29 -22.81
CA LEU A 208 -18.15 -2.10 -24.02
C LEU A 208 -16.93 -1.63 -24.84
N SER A 209 -15.80 -2.30 -24.69
CA SER A 209 -14.66 -2.18 -25.60
C SER A 209 -14.90 -3.08 -26.79
N THR A 210 -15.79 -2.65 -27.67
CA THR A 210 -15.83 -3.17 -29.05
C THR A 210 -16.05 -1.98 -29.98
N ASP A 211 -14.96 -1.37 -30.41
CA ASP A 211 -14.93 -0.83 -31.75
C ASP A 211 -15.05 -2.02 -32.70
N LYS A 212 -15.99 -1.93 -33.63
CA LYS A 212 -16.32 -2.98 -34.61
C LYS A 212 -15.04 -3.52 -35.26
N VAL A 213 -14.77 -4.82 -35.12
CA VAL A 213 -13.81 -5.50 -35.99
C VAL A 213 -14.51 -5.76 -37.32
N SER A 214 -14.14 -5.01 -38.35
CA SER A 214 -14.53 -5.30 -39.73
C SER A 214 -13.72 -6.47 -40.24
N LEU A 215 -14.32 -7.67 -40.31
CA LEU A 215 -13.87 -8.69 -41.25
C LEU A 215 -14.61 -8.44 -42.57
N ASP A 216 -13.86 -8.11 -43.62
CA ASP A 216 -14.25 -8.14 -45.03
C ASP A 216 -15.72 -7.80 -45.36
N ASN A 217 -15.98 -6.50 -45.55
CA ASN A 217 -17.13 -5.91 -46.26
C ASN A 217 -18.55 -6.40 -45.94
N THR A 218 -18.77 -7.16 -44.87
CA THR A 218 -20.10 -7.57 -44.41
C THR A 218 -20.17 -7.56 -42.89
N ASN A 219 -20.67 -6.45 -42.35
CA ASN A 219 -20.85 -6.25 -40.90
C ASN A 219 -21.96 -7.14 -40.35
N ILE A 220 -21.64 -8.16 -39.54
CA ILE A 220 -22.41 -8.53 -38.32
C ILE A 220 -21.46 -9.23 -37.32
N LEU A 221 -21.26 -8.65 -36.14
CA LEU A 221 -20.79 -9.35 -34.95
C LEU A 221 -21.55 -8.82 -33.73
N THR A 222 -22.67 -9.49 -33.42
CA THR A 222 -23.46 -9.31 -32.20
C THR A 222 -23.10 -10.42 -31.22
N THR A 223 -22.08 -10.18 -30.38
CA THR A 223 -21.94 -10.68 -29.00
C THR A 223 -20.54 -10.36 -28.48
N SER A 224 -20.43 -9.46 -27.50
CA SER A 224 -19.23 -9.39 -26.65
C SER A 224 -19.39 -10.40 -25.51
N THR A 225 -18.48 -11.35 -25.41
CA THR A 225 -18.43 -12.31 -24.30
C THR A 225 -18.08 -11.55 -23.03
N LYS A 226 -19.00 -11.53 -22.06
CA LYS A 226 -18.77 -11.04 -20.70
C LYS A 226 -17.68 -11.92 -20.06
N THR A 227 -16.45 -11.43 -20.02
CA THR A 227 -15.35 -12.08 -19.30
C THR A 227 -15.55 -11.85 -17.80
N ASN A 228 -16.26 -12.77 -17.14
CA ASN A 228 -16.24 -12.88 -15.69
C ASN A 228 -14.89 -13.48 -15.27
N SER A 229 -14.20 -12.83 -14.32
CA SER A 229 -13.53 -13.47 -13.16
C SER A 229 -12.23 -12.74 -12.78
N THR A 230 -12.23 -12.17 -11.57
CA THR A 230 -11.06 -12.20 -10.68
C THR A 230 -11.52 -12.54 -9.27
N THR A 231 -10.73 -13.41 -8.63
CA THR A 231 -10.98 -14.22 -7.43
C THR A 231 -11.24 -13.40 -6.15
N TYR A 232 -12.18 -13.84 -5.30
CA TYR A 232 -12.35 -13.32 -3.93
C TYR A 232 -11.95 -14.34 -2.88
N GLN A 233 -11.23 -13.88 -1.85
CA GLN A 233 -11.04 -14.60 -0.60
C GLN A 233 -12.16 -14.18 0.36
N TYR A 234 -13.11 -15.08 0.62
CA TYR A 234 -14.16 -14.86 1.60
C TYR A 234 -13.65 -15.21 2.99
N ARG A 235 -13.68 -14.25 3.93
CA ARG A 235 -13.52 -14.55 5.36
C ARG A 235 -14.88 -14.37 6.03
N PHE A 236 -15.51 -15.48 6.37
CA PHE A 236 -16.68 -15.48 7.23
C PHE A 236 -16.18 -15.49 8.68
N SER A 237 -16.59 -14.50 9.47
CA SER A 237 -16.50 -14.55 10.92
C SER A 237 -17.90 -14.79 11.44
N ILE A 238 -18.10 -15.95 12.10
CA ILE A 238 -19.29 -16.30 12.88
C ILE A 238 -19.11 -15.68 14.26
#